data_AF-E0N8U6-F1
#
_entry.id   AF-E0N8U6-F1
#
_cell.length_a   1.000
_cell.length_b   1.000
_cell.length_c   1.000
_cell.angle_alpha   90.00
_cell.angle_beta   90.00
_cell.angle_gamma   90.00
#
_symmetry.space_group_name_H-M   'P 1'
#
loop_
_entity.id
_entity.type
_entity.pdbx_description
1 polymer ?
#
loop_
_entity_poly.entity_id
_entity_poly.type
_entity_poly.pdbx_seq_one_letter_code
_entity_poly.pdbx_strand_id
1 'polypeptide(L)'
;MNIRTAFALCAIALSAAAAAYAKEIKIDANNTPYSEADAQKLAATAVGMGVKEPISLNGGSGSITVSGSSATQCVFKVGNGGALQIQGLNCK
;
A
#
# COMPACT_ATOMS: atom_id res chain seq x y z
N MET A 1 29.16 -27.34 -38.80
CA MET A 1 28.29 -26.41 -39.55
C MET A 1 26.96 -27.14 -39.79
N ASN A 2 25.79 -26.86 -39.22
CA ASN A 2 25.25 -25.79 -38.36
C ASN A 2 24.09 -26.38 -37.53
N ILE A 3 24.10 -26.28 -36.20
CA ILE A 3 22.87 -26.36 -35.38
C ILE A 3 22.57 -24.93 -34.95
N ARG A 4 21.69 -24.31 -35.72
CA ARG A 4 21.07 -23.02 -35.41
C ARG A 4 19.64 -23.32 -35.00
N THR A 5 19.34 -23.15 -33.72
CA THR A 5 18.15 -22.47 -33.14
C THR A 5 17.89 -23.00 -31.74
N ALA A 6 18.56 -22.37 -30.77
CA ALA A 6 18.08 -22.36 -29.39
C ALA A 6 16.94 -21.35 -29.31
N PHE A 7 15.74 -21.78 -28.90
CA PHE A 7 14.76 -20.92 -28.20
C PHE A 7 13.89 -21.82 -27.34
N ALA A 8 14.37 -22.08 -26.12
CA ALA A 8 13.57 -22.57 -25.03
C ALA A 8 12.59 -21.47 -24.61
N LEU A 9 11.28 -21.76 -24.60
CA LEU A 9 10.30 -20.97 -23.87
C LEU A 9 9.45 -21.91 -23.02
N CYS A 10 9.92 -22.05 -21.78
CA CYS A 10 9.19 -22.59 -20.65
C CYS A 10 8.10 -21.57 -20.28
N ALA A 11 6.83 -21.91 -20.51
CA ALA A 11 5.70 -21.16 -19.98
C ALA A 11 5.00 -22.01 -18.93
N ILE A 12 5.64 -22.12 -17.75
CA ILE A 12 4.98 -22.57 -16.53
C ILE A 12 4.44 -21.33 -15.82
N ALA A 13 3.32 -21.56 -15.14
CA ALA A 13 2.85 -20.87 -13.95
C ALA A 13 1.77 -19.78 -14.11
N LEU A 14 0.58 -20.23 -13.74
CA LEU A 14 -0.13 -19.75 -12.56
C LEU A 14 -0.92 -18.46 -12.78
N SER A 15 -2.07 -18.62 -13.42
CA SER A 15 -3.24 -17.77 -13.15
C SER A 15 -3.67 -18.02 -11.71
N ALA A 16 -2.94 -17.40 -10.78
CA ALA A 16 -3.20 -17.44 -9.35
C ALA A 16 -4.65 -17.04 -9.11
N ALA A 17 -5.36 -17.94 -8.45
CA ALA A 17 -6.68 -17.71 -7.93
C ALA A 17 -6.73 -16.33 -7.28
N ALA A 18 -7.71 -15.52 -7.69
CA ALA A 18 -8.16 -14.35 -6.96
C ALA A 18 -8.78 -14.82 -5.65
N ALA A 19 -7.94 -15.29 -4.74
CA ALA A 19 -8.31 -15.46 -3.37
C ALA A 19 -8.34 -14.06 -2.77
N ALA A 20 -9.53 -13.69 -2.30
CA ALA A 20 -9.76 -12.56 -1.42
C ALA A 20 -9.01 -12.80 -0.09
N TYR A 21 -7.69 -12.78 -0.15
CA TYR A 21 -6.87 -12.47 1.00
C TYR A 21 -6.95 -10.94 1.12
N ALA A 22 -7.31 -10.46 2.31
CA ALA A 22 -6.94 -9.11 2.71
C ALA A 22 -5.42 -9.05 2.57
N LYS A 23 -4.93 -8.63 1.41
CA LYS A 23 -3.51 -8.61 1.12
C LYS A 23 -2.91 -7.67 2.13
N GLU A 24 -2.04 -8.20 2.99
CA GLU A 24 -1.28 -7.38 3.90
C GLU A 24 -0.46 -6.40 3.05
N ILE A 25 -0.88 -5.15 3.06
CA ILE A 25 -0.28 -4.06 2.31
C ILE A 25 1.15 -3.93 2.80
N LYS A 26 2.11 -3.99 1.88
CA LYS A 26 3.52 -3.82 2.22
C LYS A 26 3.76 -2.39 2.71
N ILE A 27 3.94 -2.25 4.03
CA ILE A 27 4.33 -1.00 4.67
C ILE A 27 5.85 -1.02 4.85
N ASP A 28 6.53 -0.09 4.18
CA ASP A 28 7.99 0.09 4.26
C ASP A 28 8.38 0.88 5.51
N ALA A 29 7.57 1.88 5.85
CA ALA A 29 7.79 2.75 6.99
C ALA A 29 6.47 3.15 7.66
N ASN A 30 6.39 3.01 8.97
CA ASN A 30 5.28 3.50 9.79
C ASN A 30 5.82 4.42 10.89
N ASN A 31 5.70 5.73 10.69
CA ASN A 31 6.09 6.76 11.66
C ASN A 31 4.86 7.40 12.31
N THR A 32 3.81 6.59 12.52
CA THR A 32 2.57 7.05 13.14
C THR A 32 2.46 6.52 14.57
N PRO A 33 1.76 7.22 15.47
CA PRO A 33 1.52 6.74 16.84
C PRO A 33 0.42 5.65 16.91
N TYR A 34 -0.06 5.15 15.77
CA TYR A 34 -1.16 4.19 15.69
C TYR A 34 -0.67 2.75 15.65
N SER A 35 -1.56 1.84 16.05
CA SER A 35 -1.29 0.40 16.00
C SER A 35 -1.03 -0.06 14.56
N GLU A 36 -0.31 -1.18 14.40
CA GLU A 36 -0.07 -1.75 13.07
C GLU A 36 -1.37 -2.10 12.34
N ALA A 37 -2.39 -2.56 13.08
CA ALA A 37 -3.72 -2.85 12.54
C ALA A 37 -4.40 -1.60 11.97
N ASP A 38 -4.25 -0.45 12.63
CA ASP A 38 -4.77 0.84 12.16
C ASP A 38 -3.97 1.36 10.95
N ALA A 39 -2.65 1.23 10.98
CA ALA A 39 -1.77 1.58 9.86
C ALA A 39 -2.07 0.73 8.61
N GLN A 40 -2.35 -0.56 8.78
CA GLN A 40 -2.80 -1.47 7.74
C GLN A 40 -4.10 -1.00 7.08
N LYS A 41 -5.10 -0.58 7.88
CA LYS A 41 -6.37 -0.04 7.38
C LYS A 41 -6.15 1.26 6.58
N LEU A 42 -5.34 2.18 7.12
CA LEU A 42 -4.96 3.43 6.45
C LEU A 42 -4.25 3.17 5.11
N ALA A 43 -3.31 2.23 5.10
CA ALA A 43 -2.57 1.82 3.91
C ALA A 43 -3.49 1.15 2.88
N ALA A 44 -4.40 0.28 3.31
CA ALA A 44 -5.36 -0.38 2.43
C ALA A 44 -6.32 0.62 1.77
N THR A 45 -6.80 1.62 2.53
CA THR A 45 -7.60 2.71 1.97
C THR A 45 -6.79 3.52 0.95
N ALA A 46 -5.53 3.86 1.25
CA ALA A 46 -4.68 4.60 0.33
C ALA A 46 -4.41 3.81 -0.97
N VAL A 47 -4.17 2.50 -0.87
CA VAL A 47 -3.99 1.63 -2.04
C VAL A 47 -5.28 1.53 -2.86
N GLY A 48 -6.44 1.43 -2.21
CA GLY A 48 -7.74 1.48 -2.88
C GLY A 48 -8.00 2.80 -3.61
N MET A 49 -7.36 3.89 -3.18
CA MET A 49 -7.45 5.22 -3.81
C MET A 49 -6.41 5.42 -4.93
N GLY A 50 -5.48 4.48 -5.16
CA GLY A 50 -4.50 4.52 -6.26
C GLY A 50 -3.03 4.68 -5.83
N VAL A 51 -2.75 4.73 -4.52
CA VAL A 51 -1.36 4.70 -4.04
C VAL A 51 -0.77 3.31 -4.29
N LYS A 52 0.41 3.21 -4.92
CA LYS A 52 1.06 1.92 -5.17
C LYS A 52 2.00 1.54 -4.04
N GLU A 53 2.01 0.25 -3.71
CA GLU A 53 2.98 -0.35 -2.80
C GLU A 53 4.42 -0.23 -3.33
N PRO A 54 5.44 -0.19 -2.46
CA PRO A 54 5.35 -0.20 -1.00
C PRO A 54 4.86 1.13 -0.43
N ILE A 55 4.15 1.08 0.70
CA ILE A 55 3.49 2.22 1.34
C ILE A 55 4.31 2.72 2.53
N SER A 56 4.38 4.03 2.68
CA SER A 56 4.97 4.73 3.82
C SER A 56 3.93 5.60 4.50
N LEU A 57 3.75 5.41 5.80
CA LEU A 57 2.90 6.24 6.65
C LEU A 57 3.77 7.18 7.48
N ASN A 58 3.47 8.46 7.42
CA ASN A 58 4.14 9.48 8.19
C ASN A 58 3.12 10.27 9.03
N GLY A 59 3.31 10.25 10.35
CA GLY A 59 2.47 10.97 11.28
C GLY A 59 2.90 12.42 11.44
N GLY A 60 1.93 13.34 11.34
CA GLY A 60 2.09 14.74 11.68
C GLY A 60 1.06 15.19 12.71
N SER A 61 1.16 16.44 13.16
CA SER A 61 0.25 17.04 14.13
C SER A 61 -1.18 17.12 13.59
N GLY A 62 -1.98 16.08 13.85
CA GLY A 62 -3.39 15.98 13.42
C GLY A 62 -3.60 15.45 12.00
N SER A 63 -2.59 14.87 11.36
CA SER A 63 -2.77 14.18 10.07
C SER A 63 -1.79 13.04 9.85
N ILE A 64 -2.21 12.02 9.11
CA ILE A 64 -1.36 10.93 8.64
C ILE A 64 -1.23 11.06 7.13
N THR A 65 0.00 11.18 6.65
CA THR A 65 0.29 11.16 5.22
C THR A 65 0.68 9.74 4.83
N VAL A 66 -0.03 9.19 3.85
CA VAL A 66 0.21 7.87 3.28
C VAL A 66 0.62 8.05 1.82
N SER A 67 1.85 7.67 1.52
CA SER A 67 2.45 7.75 0.20
C SER A 67 3.04 6.40 -0.16
N GLY A 68 3.31 6.17 -1.44
CA GLY A 68 3.98 4.95 -1.86
C GLY A 68 4.80 5.17 -3.10
N SER A 69 5.00 4.13 -3.90
CA SER A 69 5.77 4.21 -5.15
C SER A 69 5.02 4.96 -6.28
N SER A 70 3.76 5.36 -6.06
CA SER A 70 2.98 6.20 -6.98
C SER A 70 3.21 7.69 -6.72
N ALA A 71 2.87 8.53 -7.71
CA ALA A 71 2.69 9.97 -7.51
C ALA A 71 1.48 10.30 -6.60
N THR A 72 0.52 9.37 -6.49
CA THR A 72 -0.67 9.51 -5.65
C THR A 72 -0.30 9.45 -4.17
N GLN A 73 -0.80 10.41 -3.39
CA GLN A 73 -0.62 10.48 -1.94
C GLN A 73 -1.96 10.75 -1.26
N CYS A 74 -2.24 10.02 -0.19
CA CYS A 74 -3.42 10.18 0.64
C CYS A 74 -3.07 10.82 1.99
N VAL A 75 -3.75 11.90 2.34
CA VAL A 75 -3.63 12.55 3.65
C VAL A 75 -4.92 12.30 4.42
N PHE A 76 -4.81 11.60 5.53
CA PHE A 76 -5.89 11.38 6.49
C PHE A 76 -5.79 12.44 7.57
N LYS A 77 -6.79 13.31 7.71
CA LYS A 77 -6.90 14.17 8.87
C LYS A 77 -7.38 13.36 10.06
N VAL A 78 -6.63 13.40 11.16
CA VAL A 78 -6.95 12.65 12.38
C VAL A 78 -7.31 13.60 13.52
N GLY A 79 -8.26 13.17 14.35
CA GLY A 79 -8.71 13.87 15.56
C GLY A 79 -7.63 13.97 16.62
N ASN A 80 -7.76 14.98 17.48
CA ASN A 80 -6.89 15.11 18.65
C ASN A 80 -7.48 14.27 19.80
N GLY A 81 -7.21 12.98 19.79
CA GLY A 81 -7.65 12.01 20.79
C GLY A 81 -6.82 10.74 20.70
N GLY A 82 -6.71 9.99 21.80
CA GLY A 82 -5.90 8.76 21.85
C GLY A 82 -6.35 7.62 20.92
N ALA A 83 -7.52 7.75 20.29
CA ALA A 83 -8.04 6.80 19.30
C ALA A 83 -7.93 7.37 17.87
N LEU A 84 -7.68 6.51 16.87
CA LEU A 84 -7.69 6.90 15.45
C LEU A 84 -9.08 7.40 15.06
N GLN A 85 -9.22 8.72 14.89
CA GLN A 85 -10.45 9.37 14.43
C GLN A 85 -10.21 10.03 13.10
N ILE A 86 -10.59 9.38 11.99
CA ILE A 86 -10.46 9.99 10.67
C ILE A 86 -11.53 11.06 10.50
N GLN A 87 -11.11 12.32 10.54
CA GLN A 87 -11.96 13.50 10.33
C GLN A 87 -12.13 13.83 8.84
N GLY A 88 -11.22 13.37 8.00
CA GLY A 88 -11.29 13.57 6.56
C GLY A 88 -10.18 12.82 5.85
N LEU A 89 -10.38 12.55 4.57
CA LEU A 89 -9.37 11.98 3.68
C LEU A 89 -9.24 12.84 2.43
N ASN A 90 -8.01 13.02 1.97
CA ASN A 90 -7.72 13.73 0.74
C ASN A 90 -6.60 13.03 0.00
N CYS A 91 -6.91 12.43 -1.15
CA CYS A 91 -5.90 11.84 -2.02
C CYS A 91 -5.73 12.67 -3.29
N LYS A 92 -4.48 12.92 -3.66
CA LYS A 92 -4.08 13.70 -4.83
C LYS A 92 -3.02 12.96 -5.62
#